data_AF-A0A3N5F8Q1-F1
#
_entry.id   AF-A0A3N5F8Q1-F1
#
_cell.length_a   1.000
_cell.length_b   1.000
_cell.length_c   1.000
_cell.angle_alpha   90.00
_cell.angle_beta   90.00
_cell.angle_gamma   90.00
#
_symmetry.space_group_name_H-M   'P 1'
#
loop_
_entity.id
_entity.type
_entity.pdbx_description
1 polymer ?
#
loop_
_entity_poly.entity_id
_entity_poly.type
_entity_poly.pdbx_seq_one_letter_code
_entity_poly.pdbx_strand_id
1 'polypeptide(L)'
;MAGILYSGLNRSEKTAILVDVGTNAEVVLGNKNWLVACAGAAGPALEGGVTKMGMMAGPGAIDRVSVNPETGLFSIHTIENLPPRGICGSGVIDLAAALFVSGMIDIRGKFVPEACKGRLREKDGLKHFVLVPADASEQGNDLSISQADIDSLIRSKAAMYTILETISSYVGISLSELSTFYVAGTFGSLINPRSAITIGMMPDLPEGTYRSIGNSSLEGASMILKDCRLMDEIDAIRNSITYIELNVNQDFMNRFSAARFIPHTNLLLFPSVDSVALV
;
A
#
# COMPACT_ATOMS: atom_id res chain seq x y z
N MET A 1 -16.25 8.47 -7.29
CA MET A 1 -17.74 8.52 -7.21
C MET A 1 -18.36 7.14 -7.30
N ALA A 2 -18.19 6.39 -8.40
CA ALA A 2 -18.71 5.01 -8.51
C ALA A 2 -18.28 4.10 -7.33
N GLY A 3 -17.02 4.19 -6.90
CA GLY A 3 -16.55 3.48 -5.70
C GLY A 3 -17.18 3.92 -4.38
N ILE A 4 -17.62 5.18 -4.27
CA ILE A 4 -18.34 5.70 -3.11
C ILE A 4 -19.72 5.03 -3.06
N LEU A 5 -20.43 5.03 -4.19
CA LEU A 5 -21.73 4.36 -4.34
C LEU A 5 -21.63 2.86 -4.02
N TYR A 6 -20.63 2.18 -4.59
CA TYR A 6 -20.43 0.74 -4.41
C TYR A 6 -20.10 0.35 -2.97
N SER A 7 -19.21 1.11 -2.31
CA SER A 7 -18.88 0.85 -0.90
C SER A 7 -20.02 1.21 0.06
N GLY A 8 -20.95 2.07 -0.36
CA GLY A 8 -22.04 2.56 0.47
C GLY A 8 -21.59 3.48 1.60
N LEU A 9 -20.36 4.01 1.56
CA LEU A 9 -19.82 4.87 2.62
C LEU A 9 -20.66 6.15 2.78
N ASN A 10 -21.26 6.65 1.69
CA ASN A 10 -22.18 7.80 1.66
C ASN A 10 -23.57 7.51 2.28
N ARG A 11 -23.83 6.27 2.72
CA ARG A 11 -25.08 5.88 3.39
C ARG A 11 -24.88 5.52 4.86
N SER A 12 -23.62 5.40 5.30
CA SER A 12 -23.24 5.04 6.67
C SER A 12 -23.27 6.24 7.60
N GLU A 13 -23.69 6.07 8.85
CA GLU A 13 -23.50 7.06 9.92
C GLU A 13 -22.05 7.10 10.40
N LYS A 14 -21.37 5.95 10.35
CA LYS A 14 -20.00 5.83 10.84
C LYS A 14 -19.03 6.36 9.80
N THR A 15 -18.01 7.08 10.27
CA THR A 15 -16.91 7.57 9.44
C THR A 15 -16.10 6.42 8.88
N ALA A 16 -15.90 6.44 7.56
CA ALA A 16 -15.09 5.50 6.83
C ALA A 16 -14.19 6.24 5.84
N ILE A 17 -13.12 5.58 5.44
CA ILE A 17 -12.23 6.05 4.38
C ILE A 17 -12.27 5.05 3.23
N LEU A 18 -12.25 5.54 2.00
CA LEU A 18 -12.08 4.78 0.78
C LEU A 18 -10.81 5.25 0.11
N VAL A 19 -9.90 4.33 -0.15
CA VAL A 19 -8.66 4.57 -0.87
C VAL A 19 -8.67 3.73 -2.14
N ASP A 20 -8.67 4.39 -3.29
CA ASP A 20 -8.40 3.75 -4.57
C ASP A 20 -6.90 3.86 -4.84
N VAL A 21 -6.24 2.70 -5.00
CA VAL A 21 -4.79 2.64 -5.20
C VAL A 21 -4.50 2.27 -6.65
N GLY A 22 -4.07 3.26 -7.42
CA GLY A 22 -3.46 3.12 -8.74
C GLY A 22 -2.20 3.98 -8.84
N THR A 23 -1.96 4.58 -10.02
CA THR A 23 -0.82 5.48 -10.26
C THR A 23 -0.89 6.68 -9.31
N ASN A 24 -2.12 7.14 -9.09
CA ASN A 24 -2.47 8.09 -8.07
C ASN A 24 -3.17 7.35 -6.92
N ALA A 25 -3.17 7.98 -5.75
CA ALA A 25 -4.09 7.63 -4.69
C ALA A 25 -5.24 8.63 -4.68
N GLU A 26 -6.43 8.16 -4.99
CA GLU A 26 -7.67 8.88 -4.75
C GLU A 26 -8.26 8.44 -3.41
N VAL A 27 -8.50 9.40 -2.52
CA VAL A 27 -8.96 9.14 -1.17
C VAL A 27 -10.26 9.89 -0.91
N VAL A 28 -11.23 9.21 -0.32
CA VAL A 28 -12.49 9.78 0.15
C VAL A 28 -12.67 9.44 1.61
N LEU A 29 -12.83 10.45 2.45
CA LEU A 29 -13.10 10.33 3.87
C LEU A 29 -14.48 10.92 4.16
N GLY A 30 -15.32 10.19 4.90
CA GLY A 30 -16.60 10.73 5.31
C GLY A 30 -17.62 9.70 5.75
N ASN A 31 -18.88 10.13 5.67
CA ASN A 31 -20.06 9.36 6.02
C ASN A 31 -21.26 9.93 5.23
N LYS A 32 -22.49 9.61 5.63
CA LYS A 32 -23.69 10.09 4.96
C LYS A 32 -23.94 11.60 5.04
N ASN A 33 -23.33 12.28 6.02
CA ASN A 33 -23.57 13.70 6.30
C ASN A 33 -22.55 14.60 5.61
N TRP A 34 -21.34 14.11 5.36
CA TRP A 34 -20.26 14.87 4.74
C TRP A 34 -19.29 13.93 4.01
N LEU A 35 -18.75 14.41 2.89
CA LEU A 35 -17.72 13.73 2.13
C LEU A 35 -16.59 14.71 1.80
N VAL A 36 -15.37 14.28 2.05
CA VAL A 36 -14.16 14.99 1.69
C VAL A 36 -13.32 14.08 0.81
N ALA A 37 -12.75 14.62 -0.25
CA ALA A 37 -11.90 13.87 -1.16
C ALA A 37 -10.59 14.61 -1.44
N CYS A 38 -9.53 13.85 -1.68
CA CYS A 38 -8.29 14.37 -2.23
C CYS A 38 -7.69 13.36 -3.20
N ALA A 39 -6.77 13.83 -4.03
CA ALA A 39 -5.95 12.98 -4.87
C ALA A 39 -4.49 13.40 -4.70
N GLY A 40 -3.59 12.42 -4.69
CA GLY A 40 -2.16 12.67 -4.60
C GLY A 40 -1.35 11.62 -5.34
N ALA A 41 -0.14 11.98 -5.72
CA ALA A 41 0.79 11.02 -6.30
C ALA A 41 1.24 10.03 -5.23
N ALA A 42 0.71 8.80 -5.27
CA ALA A 42 1.20 7.70 -4.45
C ALA A 42 2.56 7.16 -4.93
N GLY A 43 3.00 7.57 -6.13
CA GLY A 43 4.24 7.14 -6.75
C GLY A 43 4.11 5.74 -7.38
N PRO A 44 4.86 5.46 -8.46
CA PRO A 44 4.56 4.32 -9.33
C PRO A 44 5.06 2.97 -8.76
N ALA A 45 5.73 2.95 -7.59
CA ALA A 45 6.45 1.78 -7.07
C ALA A 45 5.58 0.52 -6.86
N LEU A 46 4.26 0.71 -6.84
CA LEU A 46 3.26 -0.34 -6.61
C LEU A 46 2.58 -0.80 -7.91
N GLU A 47 2.84 -0.11 -9.02
CA GLU A 47 2.40 -0.48 -10.36
C GLU A 47 3.53 -1.20 -11.10
N GLY A 48 3.17 -2.20 -11.91
CA GLY A 48 4.14 -3.05 -12.61
C GLY A 48 5.13 -2.23 -13.45
N GLY A 49 6.40 -2.65 -13.44
CA GLY A 49 7.45 -2.05 -14.28
C GLY A 49 8.36 -1.00 -13.60
N VAL A 50 8.13 -0.64 -12.33
CA VAL A 50 9.04 0.27 -11.60
C VAL A 50 10.26 -0.44 -11.05
N THR A 51 10.10 -1.69 -10.60
CA THR A 51 11.23 -2.55 -10.25
C THR A 51 11.54 -3.45 -11.43
N LYS A 52 12.82 -3.84 -11.58
CA LYS A 52 13.24 -4.69 -12.70
C LYS A 52 12.53 -6.05 -12.72
N MET A 53 12.21 -6.58 -11.53
CA MET A 53 11.42 -7.81 -11.37
C MET A 53 9.91 -7.54 -11.26
N GLY A 54 9.49 -6.27 -11.30
CA GLY A 54 8.11 -5.84 -11.08
C GLY A 54 7.23 -6.13 -12.28
N MET A 55 6.06 -6.72 -12.03
CA MET A 55 5.06 -7.02 -13.04
C MET A 55 3.65 -6.78 -12.52
N MET A 56 2.67 -6.70 -13.42
CA MET A 56 1.26 -6.68 -13.02
C MET A 56 0.86 -8.03 -12.40
N ALA A 57 -0.10 -8.02 -11.48
CA ALA A 57 -0.65 -9.26 -10.92
C ALA A 57 -1.22 -10.15 -12.04
N GLY A 58 -0.72 -11.38 -12.12
CA GLY A 58 -1.07 -12.38 -13.11
C GLY A 58 -0.28 -13.67 -12.88
N PRO A 59 -0.50 -14.71 -13.69
CA PRO A 59 0.10 -16.03 -13.48
C PRO A 59 1.63 -15.98 -13.36
N GLY A 60 2.17 -16.60 -12.32
CA GLY A 60 3.61 -16.61 -12.02
C GLY A 60 4.16 -15.33 -11.36
N ALA A 61 3.33 -14.31 -11.11
CA ALA A 61 3.71 -13.17 -10.28
C ALA A 61 3.71 -13.56 -8.81
N ILE A 62 4.79 -13.24 -8.10
CA ILE A 62 4.87 -13.35 -6.64
C ILE A 62 3.94 -12.30 -6.03
N ASP A 63 2.89 -12.74 -5.35
CA ASP A 63 1.88 -11.88 -4.71
C ASP A 63 1.92 -11.90 -3.19
N ARG A 64 2.60 -12.89 -2.59
CA ARG A 64 2.85 -12.96 -1.15
C ARG A 64 4.28 -13.36 -0.85
N VAL A 65 4.84 -12.71 0.17
CA VAL A 65 6.19 -13.00 0.68
C VAL A 65 6.14 -13.00 2.21
N SER A 66 6.73 -14.02 2.82
CA SER A 66 6.95 -14.05 4.26
C SER A 66 8.35 -14.53 4.57
N VAL A 67 8.86 -14.18 5.74
CA VAL A 67 10.14 -14.65 6.26
C VAL A 67 9.91 -15.31 7.60
N ASN A 68 10.52 -16.46 7.82
CA ASN A 68 10.58 -17.06 9.14
C ASN A 68 11.68 -16.32 9.95
N PRO A 69 11.36 -15.68 11.08
CA PRO A 69 12.31 -14.84 11.81
C PRO A 69 13.45 -15.63 12.44
N GLU A 70 13.24 -16.91 12.79
CA GLU A 70 14.25 -17.76 13.42
C GLU A 70 15.28 -18.27 12.39
N THR A 71 14.80 -18.72 11.23
CA THR A 71 15.65 -19.32 10.20
C THR A 71 16.15 -18.31 9.17
N GLY A 72 15.39 -17.23 8.95
CA GLY A 72 15.59 -16.29 7.83
C GLY A 72 15.21 -16.88 6.47
N LEU A 73 14.45 -17.97 6.44
CA LEU A 73 13.96 -18.57 5.20
C LEU A 73 12.73 -17.82 4.68
N PHE A 74 12.78 -17.46 3.40
CA PHE A 74 11.66 -16.83 2.70
C PHE A 74 10.70 -17.89 2.16
N SER A 75 9.40 -17.63 2.33
CA SER A 75 8.33 -18.35 1.66
C SER A 75 7.63 -17.40 0.70
N ILE A 76 7.38 -17.86 -0.52
CA ILE A 76 6.69 -17.09 -1.55
C ILE A 76 5.47 -17.85 -2.04
N HIS A 77 4.43 -17.12 -2.42
CA HIS A 77 3.32 -17.64 -3.20
C HIS A 77 3.30 -16.90 -4.54
N THR A 78 2.96 -17.64 -5.60
CA THR A 78 2.74 -17.09 -6.93
C THR A 78 1.31 -17.32 -7.35
N ILE A 79 0.76 -16.36 -8.09
CA ILE A 79 -0.58 -16.49 -8.67
C ILE A 79 -0.60 -17.72 -9.59
N GLU A 80 -1.65 -18.55 -9.42
CA GLU A 80 -1.82 -19.86 -10.08
C GLU A 80 -0.76 -20.92 -9.73
N ASN A 81 0.08 -20.70 -8.70
CA ASN A 81 1.15 -21.61 -8.30
C ASN A 81 2.13 -21.95 -9.42
N LEU A 82 2.34 -21.03 -10.36
CA LEU A 82 3.30 -21.18 -11.46
C LEU A 82 4.72 -20.79 -11.02
N PRO A 83 5.76 -21.22 -11.75
CA PRO A 83 7.13 -20.76 -11.52
C PRO A 83 7.22 -19.23 -11.45
N PRO A 84 8.02 -18.66 -10.53
CA PRO A 84 8.08 -17.23 -10.33
C PRO A 84 8.77 -16.54 -11.52
N ARG A 85 8.10 -15.52 -12.06
CA ARG A 85 8.58 -14.70 -13.18
C ARG A 85 8.93 -13.27 -12.80
N GLY A 86 8.39 -12.83 -11.68
CA GLY A 86 8.46 -11.46 -11.21
C GLY A 86 7.61 -11.31 -9.96
N ILE A 87 7.44 -10.07 -9.51
CA ILE A 87 6.71 -9.72 -8.29
C ILE A 87 5.66 -8.67 -8.62
N CYS A 88 4.44 -8.85 -8.11
CA CYS A 88 3.44 -7.79 -8.18
C CYS A 88 3.54 -6.89 -6.95
N GLY A 89 2.88 -5.74 -6.97
CA GLY A 89 3.10 -4.77 -5.94
C GLY A 89 2.67 -5.23 -4.52
N SER A 90 1.70 -6.13 -4.37
CA SER A 90 1.39 -6.72 -3.05
C SER A 90 2.58 -7.53 -2.51
N GLY A 91 3.23 -8.30 -3.40
CA GLY A 91 4.47 -9.01 -3.09
C GLY A 91 5.60 -8.05 -2.72
N VAL A 92 5.70 -6.87 -3.34
CA VAL A 92 6.71 -5.86 -3.01
C VAL A 92 6.49 -5.30 -1.59
N ILE A 93 5.24 -5.02 -1.20
CA ILE A 93 4.90 -4.61 0.16
C ILE A 93 5.27 -5.71 1.17
N ASP A 94 4.86 -6.95 0.90
CA ASP A 94 5.17 -8.11 1.73
C ASP A 94 6.68 -8.33 1.87
N LEU A 95 7.43 -8.22 0.77
CA LEU A 95 8.89 -8.35 0.77
C LEU A 95 9.54 -7.27 1.62
N ALA A 96 9.12 -6.01 1.48
CA ALA A 96 9.69 -4.92 2.27
C ALA A 96 9.37 -5.08 3.77
N ALA A 97 8.15 -5.49 4.11
CA ALA A 97 7.78 -5.83 5.48
C ALA A 97 8.66 -6.97 6.02
N ALA A 98 8.82 -8.06 5.25
CA ALA A 98 9.66 -9.21 5.60
C ALA A 98 11.14 -8.82 5.80
N LEU A 99 11.70 -8.01 4.91
CA LEU A 99 13.06 -7.50 5.04
C LEU A 99 13.22 -6.63 6.29
N PHE A 100 12.23 -5.80 6.62
CA PHE A 100 12.27 -4.94 7.80
C PHE A 100 12.21 -5.76 9.09
N VAL A 101 11.22 -6.65 9.24
CA VAL A 101 11.06 -7.45 10.47
C VAL A 101 12.20 -8.45 10.71
N SER A 102 12.95 -8.80 9.66
CA SER A 102 14.14 -9.65 9.77
C SER A 102 15.45 -8.86 9.94
N GLY A 103 15.39 -7.53 10.07
CA GLY A 103 16.55 -6.65 10.22
C GLY A 103 17.43 -6.57 8.97
N MET A 104 16.96 -7.05 7.81
CA MET A 104 17.68 -7.00 6.54
C MET A 104 17.66 -5.61 5.90
N ILE A 105 16.71 -4.75 6.30
CA ILE A 105 16.73 -3.31 6.03
C ILE A 105 16.51 -2.53 7.32
N ASP A 106 17.16 -1.37 7.44
CA ASP A 106 16.97 -0.45 8.56
C ASP A 106 15.67 0.38 8.43
N ILE A 107 15.41 1.26 9.40
CA ILE A 107 14.26 2.17 9.39
C ILE A 107 14.25 3.16 8.21
N ARG A 108 15.37 3.33 7.49
CA ARG A 108 15.48 4.17 6.28
C ARG A 108 15.39 3.31 5.01
N GLY A 109 15.11 2.01 5.16
CA GLY A 109 15.08 1.00 4.12
C GLY A 109 16.44 0.73 3.47
N LYS A 110 17.55 0.97 4.16
CA LYS A 110 18.89 0.61 3.68
C LYS A 110 19.20 -0.82 4.04
N PHE A 111 19.70 -1.58 3.06
CA PHE A 111 20.11 -2.96 3.31
C PHE A 111 21.23 -3.05 4.35
N VAL A 112 21.05 -3.95 5.31
CA VAL A 112 22.01 -4.32 6.34
C VAL A 112 22.74 -5.59 5.88
N PRO A 113 23.99 -5.49 5.37
CA PRO A 113 24.65 -6.62 4.69
C PRO A 113 24.81 -7.88 5.54
N GLU A 114 25.11 -7.69 6.81
CA GLU A 114 25.37 -8.73 7.80
C GLU A 114 24.09 -9.56 8.05
N ALA A 115 22.93 -8.91 8.06
CA ALA A 115 21.63 -9.56 8.24
C ALA A 115 21.14 -10.29 6.97
N CYS A 116 21.64 -9.92 5.78
CA CYS A 116 21.16 -10.47 4.52
C CYS A 116 21.71 -11.86 4.17
N LYS A 117 22.51 -12.50 5.04
CA LYS A 117 22.99 -13.90 4.95
C LYS A 117 23.49 -14.31 3.54
N GLY A 118 24.23 -13.42 2.88
CA GLY A 118 24.82 -13.69 1.55
C GLY A 118 23.86 -13.59 0.36
N ARG A 119 22.62 -13.11 0.55
CA ARG A 119 21.65 -12.86 -0.54
C ARG A 119 21.84 -11.51 -1.24
N LEU A 120 22.70 -10.65 -0.72
CA LEU A 120 23.05 -9.41 -1.40
C LEU A 120 24.07 -9.67 -2.53
N ARG A 121 23.83 -8.99 -3.64
CA ARG A 121 24.74 -8.88 -4.80
C ARG A 121 24.94 -7.41 -5.09
N GLU A 122 26.11 -7.07 -5.60
CA GLU A 122 26.39 -5.73 -6.09
C GLU A 122 26.38 -5.77 -7.62
N LYS A 123 25.63 -4.85 -8.22
CA LYS A 123 25.51 -4.71 -9.68
C LYS A 123 25.37 -3.24 -10.02
N ASP A 124 26.20 -2.75 -10.93
CA ASP A 124 26.20 -1.35 -11.38
C ASP A 124 26.30 -0.33 -10.21
N GLY A 125 27.03 -0.68 -9.14
CA GLY A 125 27.18 0.14 -7.94
C GLY A 125 25.96 0.16 -7.00
N LEU A 126 24.94 -0.66 -7.28
CA LEU A 126 23.74 -0.81 -6.45
C LEU A 126 23.73 -2.18 -5.76
N LYS A 127 23.22 -2.19 -4.52
CA LYS A 127 22.93 -3.43 -3.79
C LYS A 127 21.61 -4.02 -4.28
N HIS A 128 21.60 -5.32 -4.54
CA HIS A 128 20.45 -6.12 -4.95
C HIS A 128 20.26 -7.28 -3.98
N PHE A 129 19.06 -7.40 -3.40
CA PHE A 129 18.67 -8.54 -2.60
C PHE A 129 18.01 -9.59 -3.48
N VAL A 130 18.58 -10.79 -3.54
CA VAL A 130 18.04 -11.92 -4.32
C VAL A 130 16.96 -12.64 -3.50
N LEU A 131 15.70 -12.49 -3.92
CA LEU A 131 14.56 -13.20 -3.35
C LEU A 131 14.51 -14.64 -3.90
N VAL A 132 14.54 -14.77 -5.22
CA VAL A 132 14.52 -16.07 -5.93
C VAL A 132 15.78 -16.18 -6.80
N PRO A 133 16.60 -17.23 -6.61
CA PRO A 133 17.76 -17.47 -7.46
C PRO A 133 17.34 -17.93 -8.88
N ALA A 134 18.24 -17.74 -9.84
CA ALA A 134 18.03 -18.04 -11.25
C ALA A 134 17.49 -19.46 -11.52
N ASP A 135 18.01 -20.47 -10.83
CA ASP A 135 17.64 -21.89 -10.99
C ASP A 135 16.20 -22.20 -10.52
N ALA A 136 15.63 -21.35 -9.67
CA ALA A 136 14.26 -21.45 -9.18
C ALA A 136 13.29 -20.47 -9.86
N SER A 137 13.77 -19.67 -10.83
CA SER A 137 12.96 -18.73 -11.62
C SER A 137 12.54 -19.32 -12.96
N GLU A 138 11.41 -18.87 -13.52
CA GLU A 138 10.97 -19.32 -14.86
C GLU A 138 11.97 -18.98 -15.97
N GLN A 139 12.60 -17.81 -15.88
CA GLN A 139 13.43 -17.24 -16.95
C GLN A 139 14.93 -17.52 -16.79
N GLY A 140 15.34 -18.28 -15.77
CA GLY A 140 16.75 -18.57 -15.51
C GLY A 140 17.57 -17.35 -15.07
N ASN A 141 16.93 -16.35 -14.46
CA ASN A 141 17.58 -15.12 -13.97
C ASN A 141 17.15 -14.83 -12.53
N ASP A 142 18.06 -14.29 -11.71
CA ASP A 142 17.73 -13.90 -10.34
C ASP A 142 16.57 -12.90 -10.29
N LEU A 143 15.56 -13.19 -9.47
CA LEU A 143 14.52 -12.22 -9.10
C LEU A 143 15.03 -11.46 -7.87
N SER A 144 15.55 -10.27 -8.12
CA SER A 144 16.18 -9.42 -7.10
C SER A 144 15.58 -8.02 -7.03
N ILE A 145 15.46 -7.49 -5.82
CA ILE A 145 15.05 -6.11 -5.56
C ILE A 145 16.27 -5.24 -5.24
N SER A 146 16.38 -4.08 -5.88
CA SER A 146 17.50 -3.16 -5.70
C SER A 146 17.29 -2.16 -4.56
N GLN A 147 18.36 -1.50 -4.11
CA GLN A 147 18.24 -0.39 -3.17
C GLN A 147 17.39 0.76 -3.72
N ALA A 148 17.46 1.01 -5.04
CA ALA A 148 16.65 2.05 -5.69
C ALA A 148 15.15 1.70 -5.68
N ASP A 149 14.82 0.41 -5.81
CA ASP A 149 13.45 -0.08 -5.72
C ASP A 149 12.87 0.12 -4.32
N ILE A 150 13.64 -0.24 -3.28
CA ILE A 150 13.25 -0.02 -1.87
C ILE A 150 13.11 1.48 -1.58
N ASP A 151 14.05 2.31 -2.06
CA ASP A 151 13.96 3.77 -1.90
C ASP A 151 12.71 4.35 -2.61
N SER A 152 12.30 3.78 -3.75
CA SER A 152 11.07 4.14 -4.46
C SER A 152 9.83 3.75 -3.67
N LEU A 153 9.78 2.52 -3.15
CA LEU A 153 8.70 2.04 -2.29
C LEU A 153 8.55 2.91 -1.04
N ILE A 154 9.65 3.32 -0.39
CA ILE A 154 9.61 4.20 0.78
C ILE A 154 8.98 5.54 0.45
N ARG A 155 9.28 6.13 -0.72
CA ARG A 155 8.62 7.36 -1.16
C ARG A 155 7.14 7.13 -1.39
N SER A 156 6.78 6.02 -2.02
CA SER A 156 5.38 5.70 -2.31
C SER A 156 4.54 5.48 -1.04
N LYS A 157 5.06 4.68 -0.11
CA LYS A 157 4.38 4.47 1.17
C LYS A 157 4.29 5.76 2.00
N ALA A 158 5.32 6.60 1.95
CA ALA A 158 5.32 7.89 2.65
C ALA A 158 4.27 8.83 2.07
N ALA A 159 4.15 8.88 0.75
CA ALA A 159 3.12 9.66 0.07
C ALA A 159 1.72 9.18 0.47
N MET A 160 1.46 7.87 0.41
CA MET A 160 0.18 7.30 0.83
C MET A 160 -0.17 7.69 2.28
N TYR A 161 0.71 7.42 3.23
CA TYR A 161 0.44 7.73 4.64
C TYR A 161 0.22 9.23 4.87
N THR A 162 1.00 10.08 4.19
CA THR A 162 0.86 11.54 4.26
C THR A 162 -0.49 12.02 3.74
N ILE A 163 -0.99 11.42 2.64
CA ILE A 163 -2.32 11.72 2.09
C ILE A 163 -3.40 11.40 3.14
N LEU A 164 -3.32 10.21 3.76
CA LEU A 164 -4.27 9.76 4.77
C LEU A 164 -4.27 10.67 6.00
N GLU A 165 -3.09 11.03 6.49
CA GLU A 165 -2.93 11.90 7.66
C GLU A 165 -3.37 13.34 7.37
N THR A 166 -3.14 13.83 6.14
CA THR A 166 -3.53 15.19 5.72
C THR A 166 -5.03 15.31 5.61
N ILE A 167 -5.70 14.38 4.92
CA ILE A 167 -7.16 14.43 4.76
C ILE A 167 -7.89 14.26 6.10
N SER A 168 -7.40 13.37 6.98
CA SER A 168 -8.01 13.18 8.31
C SER A 168 -7.81 14.41 9.21
N SER A 169 -6.61 15.01 9.16
CA SER A 169 -6.31 16.24 9.91
C SER A 169 -7.15 17.43 9.46
N TYR A 170 -7.52 17.52 8.17
CA TYR A 170 -8.34 18.62 7.66
C TYR A 170 -9.76 18.62 8.24
N VAL A 171 -10.31 17.43 8.51
CA VAL A 171 -11.63 17.26 9.13
C VAL A 171 -11.57 17.08 10.64
N GLY A 172 -10.37 17.15 11.25
CA GLY A 172 -10.17 17.06 12.69
C GLY A 172 -10.44 15.68 13.28
N ILE A 173 -10.22 14.61 12.51
CA ILE A 173 -10.46 13.22 12.93
C ILE A 173 -9.14 12.45 12.94
N SER A 174 -8.93 11.64 13.98
CA SER A 174 -7.82 10.69 14.04
C SER A 174 -8.08 9.48 13.14
N LEU A 175 -7.04 8.97 12.47
CA LEU A 175 -7.15 7.72 11.69
C LEU A 175 -7.60 6.53 12.55
N SER A 176 -7.33 6.55 13.87
CA SER A 176 -7.81 5.53 14.81
C SER A 176 -9.32 5.53 15.04
N GLU A 177 -10.03 6.60 14.66
CA GLU A 177 -11.49 6.71 14.79
C GLU A 177 -12.24 6.13 13.58
N LEU A 178 -11.51 5.67 12.55
CA LEU A 178 -12.10 5.09 11.35
C LEU A 178 -12.79 3.76 11.67
N SER A 179 -14.08 3.68 11.33
CA SER A 179 -14.85 2.45 11.51
C SER A 179 -14.59 1.41 10.41
N THR A 180 -14.18 1.86 9.22
CA THR A 180 -13.91 1.01 8.07
C THR A 180 -12.93 1.71 7.14
N PHE A 181 -11.96 0.94 6.64
CA PHE A 181 -10.99 1.36 5.64
C PHE A 181 -11.21 0.53 4.38
N TYR A 182 -11.89 1.10 3.40
CA TYR A 182 -12.11 0.48 2.11
C TYR A 182 -10.86 0.63 1.23
N VAL A 183 -10.39 -0.49 0.68
CA VAL A 183 -9.29 -0.51 -0.29
C VAL A 183 -9.86 -0.95 -1.64
N ALA A 184 -9.77 -0.06 -2.61
CA ALA A 184 -10.16 -0.30 -4.00
C ALA A 184 -8.94 -0.39 -4.92
N GLY A 185 -9.20 -0.83 -6.15
CA GLY A 185 -8.19 -1.03 -7.18
C GLY A 185 -7.77 -2.50 -7.29
N THR A 186 -7.28 -2.89 -8.47
CA THR A 186 -6.78 -4.25 -8.73
C THR A 186 -5.64 -4.60 -7.79
N PHE A 187 -4.75 -3.64 -7.54
CA PHE A 187 -3.68 -3.73 -6.56
C PHE A 187 -4.23 -3.90 -5.12
N GLY A 188 -5.21 -3.08 -4.74
CA GLY A 188 -5.83 -3.09 -3.41
C GLY A 188 -6.46 -4.41 -2.98
N SER A 189 -6.80 -5.27 -3.95
CA SER A 189 -7.37 -6.60 -3.69
C SER A 189 -6.43 -7.63 -3.10
N LEU A 190 -5.12 -7.43 -3.27
CA LEU A 190 -4.09 -8.40 -2.86
C LEU A 190 -3.23 -7.90 -1.69
N ILE A 191 -3.42 -6.65 -1.23
CA ILE A 191 -2.62 -6.08 -0.14
C ILE A 191 -2.93 -6.82 1.16
N ASN A 192 -1.89 -7.32 1.82
CA ASN A 192 -1.95 -7.74 3.20
C ASN A 192 -1.90 -6.49 4.12
N PRO A 193 -2.97 -6.17 4.89
CA PRO A 193 -2.98 -5.00 5.75
C PRO A 193 -1.84 -5.00 6.76
N ARG A 194 -1.47 -6.17 7.31
CA ARG A 194 -0.39 -6.27 8.29
C ARG A 194 0.96 -5.85 7.70
N SER A 195 1.27 -6.27 6.48
CA SER A 195 2.51 -5.87 5.79
C SER A 195 2.51 -4.37 5.46
N ALA A 196 1.36 -3.84 5.01
CA ALA A 196 1.21 -2.41 4.72
C ALA A 196 1.34 -1.53 5.98
N ILE A 197 0.81 -1.98 7.13
CA ILE A 197 0.99 -1.35 8.44
C ILE A 197 2.47 -1.44 8.86
N THR A 198 3.09 -2.61 8.71
CA THR A 198 4.50 -2.85 9.07
C THR A 198 5.45 -1.87 8.39
N ILE A 199 5.23 -1.57 7.10
CA ILE A 199 6.04 -0.58 6.38
C ILE A 199 5.59 0.87 6.63
N GLY A 200 4.46 1.08 7.30
CA GLY A 200 3.85 2.38 7.56
C GLY A 200 3.21 3.03 6.33
N MET A 201 2.60 2.23 5.47
CA MET A 201 1.80 2.69 4.33
C MET A 201 0.35 2.98 4.71
N MET A 202 -0.19 2.21 5.65
CA MET A 202 -1.57 2.27 6.12
C MET A 202 -1.59 2.53 7.63
N PRO A 203 -2.61 3.22 8.19
CA PRO A 203 -2.72 3.44 9.64
C PRO A 203 -2.72 2.14 10.39
N ASP A 204 -2.27 2.11 11.64
CA ASP A 204 -2.29 0.91 12.46
C ASP A 204 -3.68 0.70 13.09
N LEU A 205 -4.55 -0.03 12.38
CA LEU A 205 -5.91 -0.35 12.81
C LEU A 205 -6.08 -1.88 12.92
N PRO A 206 -7.07 -2.36 13.69
CA PRO A 206 -7.41 -3.78 13.71
C PRO A 206 -7.66 -4.32 12.30
N GLU A 207 -7.19 -5.55 12.01
CA GLU A 207 -7.30 -6.14 10.67
C GLU A 207 -8.75 -6.17 10.14
N GLY A 208 -9.74 -6.37 11.01
CA GLY A 208 -11.16 -6.37 10.66
C GLY A 208 -11.72 -5.01 10.20
N THR A 209 -10.96 -3.92 10.35
CA THR A 209 -11.33 -2.59 9.85
C THR A 209 -11.12 -2.46 8.35
N TYR A 210 -10.19 -3.22 7.76
CA TYR A 210 -9.89 -3.15 6.33
C TYR A 210 -10.85 -4.00 5.52
N ARG A 211 -11.37 -3.43 4.43
CA ARG A 211 -12.25 -4.11 3.50
C ARG A 211 -11.78 -3.90 2.09
N SER A 212 -11.30 -4.96 1.46
CA SER A 212 -11.05 -4.89 0.03
C SER A 212 -12.36 -4.96 -0.74
N ILE A 213 -12.53 -4.06 -1.70
CA ILE A 213 -13.74 -3.96 -2.53
C ILE A 213 -13.42 -4.11 -4.03
N GLY A 214 -12.21 -4.54 -4.38
CA GLY A 214 -11.79 -4.79 -5.76
C GLY A 214 -11.91 -3.54 -6.66
N ASN A 215 -12.30 -3.74 -7.93
CA ASN A 215 -12.50 -2.65 -8.87
C ASN A 215 -13.84 -1.94 -8.62
N SER A 216 -13.85 -1.07 -7.62
CA SER A 216 -15.03 -0.34 -7.17
C SER A 216 -15.63 0.58 -8.26
N SER A 217 -14.81 1.02 -9.22
CA SER A 217 -15.25 1.81 -10.37
C SER A 217 -16.15 0.98 -11.30
N LEU A 218 -15.69 -0.23 -11.66
CA LEU A 218 -16.45 -1.15 -12.51
C LEU A 218 -17.72 -1.65 -11.82
N GLU A 219 -17.64 -2.00 -10.53
CA GLU A 219 -18.80 -2.48 -9.78
C GLU A 219 -19.85 -1.39 -9.59
N GLY A 220 -19.45 -0.16 -9.28
CA GLY A 220 -20.37 0.97 -9.21
C GLY A 220 -21.04 1.27 -10.56
N ALA A 221 -20.29 1.19 -11.67
CA ALA A 221 -20.86 1.33 -13.00
C ALA A 221 -21.86 0.20 -13.33
N SER A 222 -21.55 -1.04 -12.95
CA SER A 222 -22.43 -2.21 -13.08
C SER A 222 -23.73 -2.04 -12.29
N MET A 223 -23.69 -1.45 -11.09
CA MET A 223 -24.89 -1.11 -10.33
C MET A 223 -25.79 -0.12 -11.08
N ILE A 224 -25.22 0.97 -11.59
CA ILE A 224 -25.97 2.01 -12.31
C ILE A 224 -26.59 1.44 -13.60
N LEU A 225 -25.87 0.57 -14.32
CA LEU A 225 -26.38 -0.09 -15.53
C LEU A 225 -27.61 -0.96 -15.24
N LYS A 226 -27.71 -1.54 -14.04
CA LYS A 226 -28.84 -2.37 -13.60
C LYS A 226 -29.99 -1.56 -13.00
N ASP A 227 -29.71 -0.39 -12.45
CA ASP A 227 -30.71 0.51 -11.86
C ASP A 227 -30.39 1.98 -12.13
N CYS A 228 -31.06 2.55 -13.13
CA CYS A 228 -30.85 3.93 -13.55
C CYS A 228 -31.20 4.98 -12.48
N ARG A 229 -31.99 4.61 -11.46
CA ARG A 229 -32.33 5.51 -10.34
C ARG A 229 -31.11 5.82 -9.46
N LEU A 230 -30.08 4.99 -9.52
CA LEU A 230 -28.81 5.24 -8.83
C LEU A 230 -28.04 6.43 -9.44
N MET A 231 -28.43 6.91 -10.62
CA MET A 231 -27.85 8.12 -11.20
C MET A 231 -28.13 9.36 -10.34
N ASP A 232 -29.33 9.47 -9.75
CA ASP A 232 -29.68 10.56 -8.84
C ASP A 232 -28.78 10.54 -7.59
N GLU A 233 -28.42 9.34 -7.11
CA GLU A 233 -27.50 9.20 -5.99
C GLU A 233 -26.06 9.56 -6.36
N ILE A 234 -25.61 9.25 -7.57
CA ILE A 234 -24.30 9.70 -8.06
C ILE A 234 -24.25 11.23 -8.12
N ASP A 235 -25.32 11.88 -8.58
CA ASP A 235 -25.41 13.35 -8.58
C ASP A 235 -25.39 13.91 -7.16
N ALA A 236 -26.09 13.27 -6.21
CA ALA A 236 -26.04 13.65 -4.80
C ALA A 236 -24.64 13.48 -4.19
N ILE A 237 -23.94 12.37 -4.49
CA ILE A 237 -22.55 12.13 -4.08
C ILE A 237 -21.64 13.20 -4.66
N ARG A 238 -21.76 13.52 -5.96
CA ARG A 238 -20.94 14.55 -6.61
C ARG A 238 -21.09 15.89 -5.89
N ASN A 239 -22.34 16.27 -5.58
CA ASN A 239 -22.64 17.56 -4.97
C ASN A 239 -22.25 17.64 -3.48
N SER A 240 -22.04 16.52 -2.80
CA SER A 240 -21.63 16.48 -1.39
C SER A 240 -20.11 16.38 -1.17
N ILE A 241 -19.34 16.06 -2.22
CA ILE A 241 -17.88 15.98 -2.13
C ILE A 241 -17.27 17.38 -2.02
N THR A 242 -16.53 17.60 -0.95
CA THR A 242 -15.59 18.72 -0.82
C THR A 242 -14.19 18.25 -1.20
N TYR A 243 -13.62 18.80 -2.27
CA TYR A 243 -12.26 18.47 -2.69
C TYR A 243 -11.22 19.29 -1.93
N ILE A 244 -10.18 18.63 -1.42
CA ILE A 244 -9.02 19.25 -0.79
C ILE A 244 -7.82 19.13 -1.73
N GLU A 245 -7.24 20.28 -2.05
CA GLU A 245 -5.95 20.34 -2.74
C GLU A 245 -4.80 20.11 -1.74
N LEU A 246 -4.02 19.05 -1.98
CA LEU A 246 -2.91 18.69 -1.07
C LEU A 246 -1.67 19.56 -1.28
N ASN A 247 -1.45 20.07 -2.49
CA ASN A 247 -0.22 20.81 -2.84
C ASN A 247 -0.09 22.16 -2.11
N VAL A 248 -1.18 22.71 -1.59
CA VAL A 248 -1.19 23.98 -0.83
C VAL A 248 -1.01 23.79 0.67
N ASN A 249 -0.93 22.54 1.14
CA ASN A 249 -0.79 22.24 2.55
C ASN A 249 0.69 22.38 2.99
N GLN A 250 0.95 23.38 3.82
CA GLN A 250 2.32 23.70 4.30
C GLN A 250 2.93 22.59 5.16
N ASP A 251 2.11 21.75 5.80
CA ASP A 251 2.56 20.64 6.63
C ASP A 251 2.82 19.37 5.82
N PHE A 252 2.38 19.29 4.56
CA PHE A 252 2.48 18.08 3.74
C PHE A 252 3.93 17.60 3.63
N MET A 253 4.87 18.51 3.35
CA MET A 253 6.28 18.14 3.22
C MET A 253 6.92 17.71 4.56
N ASN A 254 6.46 18.27 5.68
CA ASN A 254 6.92 17.87 7.01
C ASN A 254 6.43 16.44 7.33
N ARG A 255 5.14 16.18 7.10
CA ARG A 255 4.51 14.86 7.28
C ARG A 255 5.13 13.81 6.35
N PHE A 256 5.35 14.17 5.09
CA PHE A 256 6.04 13.30 4.12
C PHE A 256 7.46 12.94 4.58
N SER A 257 8.22 13.92 5.08
CA SER A 257 9.57 13.68 5.58
C SER A 257 9.58 12.74 6.79
N ALA A 258 8.60 12.86 7.69
CA ALA A 258 8.39 11.96 8.82
C ALA A 258 7.96 10.54 8.38
N ALA A 259 7.13 10.45 7.35
CA ALA A 259 6.62 9.20 6.81
C ALA A 259 7.63 8.42 5.95
N ARG A 260 8.83 8.97 5.68
CA ARG A 260 9.91 8.27 4.94
C ARG A 260 10.68 7.23 5.76
N PHE A 261 10.38 7.08 7.05
CA PHE A 261 10.99 6.06 7.91
C PHE A 261 10.03 4.90 8.10
N ILE A 262 10.50 3.67 8.31
CA ILE A 262 9.66 2.49 8.53
C ILE A 262 9.47 2.25 10.05
N PRO A 263 8.23 2.13 10.56
CA PRO A 263 6.98 2.48 9.87
C PRO A 263 6.77 4.00 9.76
N HIS A 264 7.29 4.77 10.72
CA HIS A 264 7.23 6.24 10.77
C HIS A 264 8.25 6.77 11.79
N THR A 265 8.62 8.06 11.75
CA THR A 265 9.45 8.66 12.83
C THR A 265 8.74 8.70 14.19
N ASN A 266 7.41 8.74 14.18
CA ASN A 266 6.57 8.66 15.37
C ASN A 266 6.00 7.24 15.51
N LEU A 267 6.63 6.43 16.35
CA LEU A 267 6.26 5.03 16.57
C LEU A 267 4.93 4.87 17.33
N LEU A 268 4.46 5.92 18.03
CA LEU A 268 3.16 5.87 18.72
C LEU A 268 1.97 5.74 17.75
N LEU A 269 2.19 6.03 16.46
CA LEU A 269 1.20 5.82 15.41
C LEU A 269 1.09 4.35 14.98
N PHE A 270 2.05 3.50 15.37
CA PHE A 270 2.18 2.10 14.95
C PHE A 270 2.46 1.15 16.13
N PRO A 271 1.58 1.11 17.16
CA PRO A 271 1.78 0.28 18.35
C PRO A 271 1.88 -1.24 18.08
N SER A 272 1.40 -1.75 16.94
CA SER A 272 1.47 -3.17 16.57
C SER A 272 2.79 -3.58 15.91
N VAL A 273 3.63 -2.60 15.53
CA VAL A 273 4.93 -2.86 14.93
C VAL A 273 5.98 -2.92 16.04
N ASP A 274 6.41 -4.13 16.39
CA ASP A 274 7.35 -4.37 17.49
C ASP A 274 8.66 -3.58 17.34
N SER A 275 9.09 -2.96 18.44
CA SER A 275 10.33 -2.21 18.52
C SER A 275 11.61 -3.07 18.42
N VAL A 276 11.48 -4.39 18.38
CA VAL A 276 12.60 -5.33 18.26
C VAL A 276 13.26 -5.25 16.87
N ALA A 277 12.55 -4.77 15.84
CA ALA A 277 13.12 -4.47 14.53
C ALA A 277 13.87 -3.12 14.47
N LEU A 278 13.91 -2.35 15.58
CA LEU A 278 14.46 -0.99 15.65
C LEU A 278 15.81 -0.89 16.36
N VAL A 279 16.40 -2.02 16.79
CA VAL A 279 17.70 -2.08 17.50
C VAL A 279 18.81 -2.56 16.58
#